data_AF-A0A962NE44-F1
#
_entry.id   AF-A0A962NE44-F1
#
_cell.length_a   1.000
_cell.length_b   1.000
_cell.length_c   1.000
_cell.angle_alpha   90.00
_cell.angle_beta   90.00
_cell.angle_gamma   90.00
#
_symmetry.space_group_name_H-M   'P 1'
#
loop_
_entity.id
_entity.type
_entity.pdbx_description
1 polymer ?
#
loop_
_entity_poly.entity_id
_entity_poly.type
_entity_poly.pdbx_seq_one_letter_code
_entity_poly.pdbx_strand_id
1 'polypeptide(L)'
;MPQELPPVPTAAQAAAEEAAQLRAALNHHSHRYYVLDDPEIPDAEYDRLFRRLQALEDEYPALLSPDSPTQRVGGYALTAFAEVRHALPMLSLANAFSDE
;
A
#
# COMPACT_ATOMS: atom_id res chain seq x y z
N MET A 1 -36.17 25.69 -18.60
CA MET A 1 -34.72 25.49 -18.39
C MET A 1 -34.48 23.99 -18.41
N PRO A 2 -33.84 23.41 -19.44
CA PRO A 2 -33.42 22.02 -19.35
C PRO A 2 -32.36 21.92 -18.25
N GLN A 3 -32.57 21.06 -17.27
CA GLN A 3 -31.57 20.79 -16.25
C GLN A 3 -30.52 19.89 -16.90
N GLU A 4 -29.32 20.43 -17.12
CA GLU A 4 -28.13 19.62 -17.45
C GLU A 4 -27.89 18.67 -16.26
N LEU A 5 -28.24 17.40 -16.45
CA LEU A 5 -27.81 16.33 -15.56
C LEU A 5 -26.27 16.30 -15.58
N PRO A 6 -25.60 16.20 -14.42
CA PRO A 6 -24.14 16.12 -14.39
C PRO A 6 -23.69 14.93 -15.24
N PRO A 7 -22.53 15.02 -15.93
CA PRO A 7 -22.02 13.92 -16.73
C PRO A 7 -21.86 12.69 -15.84
N VAL A 8 -22.52 11.59 -16.20
CA VAL A 8 -22.36 10.31 -15.51
C VAL A 8 -20.89 9.92 -15.63
N PRO A 9 -20.20 9.61 -14.51
CA PRO A 9 -18.81 9.19 -14.58
C PRO A 9 -18.71 7.97 -15.48
N THR A 10 -17.72 7.98 -16.35
CA THR A 10 -17.40 6.81 -17.18
C THR A 10 -17.03 5.63 -16.27
N ALA A 11 -17.18 4.40 -16.75
CA ALA A 11 -16.80 3.20 -15.98
C ALA A 11 -15.35 3.28 -15.46
N ALA A 12 -14.44 3.84 -16.25
CA ALA A 12 -13.05 4.06 -15.86
C ALA A 12 -12.88 5.09 -14.72
N GLN A 13 -13.71 6.14 -14.69
CA GLN A 13 -13.68 7.13 -13.60
C GLN A 13 -14.23 6.54 -12.30
N ALA A 14 -15.32 5.78 -12.37
CA ALA A 14 -15.86 5.08 -11.20
C ALA A 14 -14.87 4.05 -10.64
N ALA A 15 -14.21 3.28 -11.53
CA ALA A 15 -13.14 2.36 -11.15
C ALA A 15 -11.94 3.08 -10.49
N ALA A 16 -11.57 4.26 -11.00
CA ALA A 16 -10.51 5.07 -10.41
C ALA A 16 -10.85 5.55 -9.00
N GLU A 17 -12.09 6.02 -8.79
CA GLU A 17 -12.58 6.43 -7.48
C GLU A 17 -12.62 5.25 -6.50
N GLU A 18 -13.12 4.09 -6.93
CA GLU A 18 -13.14 2.88 -6.11
C GLU A 18 -11.71 2.42 -5.74
N ALA A 19 -10.80 2.40 -6.71
CA ALA A 19 -9.39 2.05 -6.47
C ALA A 19 -8.72 3.02 -5.48
N ALA A 20 -9.01 4.32 -5.56
CA ALA A 20 -8.50 5.32 -4.62
C ALA A 20 -9.01 5.07 -3.19
N GLN A 21 -10.30 4.75 -3.04
CA GLN A 21 -10.89 4.42 -1.74
C GLN A 21 -10.29 3.15 -1.15
N LEU A 22 -10.15 2.09 -1.95
CA LEU A 22 -9.54 0.84 -1.52
C LEU A 22 -8.08 1.01 -1.10
N ARG A 23 -7.30 1.82 -1.83
CA ARG A 23 -5.92 2.16 -1.43
C ARG A 23 -5.88 2.86 -0.09
N ALA A 24 -6.74 3.85 0.13
CA ALA A 24 -6.81 4.57 1.40
C ALA A 24 -7.16 3.62 2.56
N ALA A 25 -8.17 2.77 2.38
CA ALA A 25 -8.59 1.79 3.39
C ALA A 25 -7.48 0.77 3.70
N LEU A 26 -6.87 0.18 2.68
CA LEU A 26 -5.77 -0.76 2.84
C LEU A 26 -4.59 -0.10 3.56
N ASN A 27 -4.19 1.10 3.17
CA ASN A 27 -3.12 1.85 3.85
C ASN A 27 -3.42 2.09 5.34
N HIS A 28 -4.65 2.50 5.65
CA HIS A 28 -5.10 2.71 7.02
C HIS A 28 -5.00 1.43 7.84
N HIS A 29 -5.57 0.33 7.34
CA HIS A 29 -5.51 -0.96 8.04
C HIS A 29 -4.10 -1.53 8.13
N SER A 30 -3.26 -1.39 7.09
CA SER A 30 -1.84 -1.75 7.15
C SER A 30 -1.10 -0.96 8.23
N HIS A 31 -1.33 0.36 8.33
CA HIS A 31 -0.70 1.18 9.37
C HIS A 31 -1.14 0.73 10.76
N ARG A 32 -2.43 0.48 10.95
CA ARG A 32 -2.94 -0.03 12.23
C ARG A 32 -2.36 -1.38 12.62
N TYR A 33 -2.23 -2.30 11.66
CA TYR A 33 -1.65 -3.61 11.87
C TYR A 33 -0.13 -3.56 12.13
N TYR A 34 0.64 -2.91 11.25
CA TYR A 34 2.10 -2.96 11.29
C TYR A 34 2.77 -1.91 12.20
N VAL A 35 2.12 -0.77 12.44
CA VAL A 35 2.70 0.35 13.19
C VAL A 35 2.08 0.49 14.57
N LEU A 36 0.75 0.37 14.67
CA LEU A 36 0.03 0.59 15.93
C LEU A 36 -0.23 -0.69 16.72
N ASP A 37 -0.04 -1.87 16.12
CA ASP A 37 -0.38 -3.18 16.71
C ASP A 37 -1.83 -3.25 17.22
N ASP A 38 -2.74 -2.55 16.52
CA ASP A 38 -4.16 -2.39 16.91
C ASP A 38 -5.09 -2.60 15.69
N PRO A 39 -5.19 -3.85 15.18
CA PRO A 39 -5.95 -4.15 13.97
C PRO A 39 -7.45 -3.92 14.16
N GLU A 40 -8.06 -3.15 13.25
CA GLU A 40 -9.50 -2.84 13.25
C GLU A 40 -10.34 -3.91 12.54
N ILE A 41 -9.75 -4.62 11.58
CA ILE A 41 -10.44 -5.61 10.76
C ILE A 41 -9.69 -6.95 10.77
N PRO A 42 -10.40 -8.09 10.64
CA PRO A 42 -9.76 -9.38 10.46
C PRO A 42 -9.03 -9.48 9.12
N ASP A 43 -7.99 -10.31 9.06
CA ASP A 43 -7.18 -10.56 7.86
C ASP A 43 -8.03 -10.92 6.63
N ALA A 44 -9.11 -11.69 6.81
CA ALA A 44 -10.00 -12.07 5.72
C ALA A 44 -10.69 -10.87 5.03
N GLU A 45 -11.01 -9.81 5.80
CA GLU A 45 -11.61 -8.60 5.23
C GLU A 45 -10.55 -7.76 4.53
N TYR A 46 -9.34 -7.67 5.11
CA TYR A 46 -8.21 -7.03 4.46
C TYR A 46 -7.90 -7.70 3.10
N ASP A 47 -7.81 -9.02 3.08
CA ASP A 47 -7.59 -9.83 1.86
C ASP A 47 -8.67 -9.58 0.80
N ARG A 48 -9.93 -9.42 1.22
CA ARG A 48 -11.04 -9.12 0.31
C ARG A 48 -10.87 -7.75 -0.34
N LEU A 49 -10.55 -6.72 0.45
CA LEU A 49 -10.29 -5.37 -0.07
C LEU A 49 -9.08 -5.38 -1.01
N PHE A 50 -8.03 -6.11 -0.66
CA PHE A 50 -6.83 -6.25 -1.46
C PHE A 50 -7.11 -6.91 -2.82
N ARG A 51 -7.82 -8.04 -2.83
CA ARG A 51 -8.21 -8.73 -4.08
C ARG A 51 -9.11 -7.87 -4.96
N ARG A 52 -9.99 -7.06 -4.36
CA ARG A 52 -10.83 -6.13 -5.12
C ARG A 52 -10.00 -5.04 -5.80
N LEU A 53 -9.03 -4.46 -5.08
CA LEU A 53 -8.11 -3.48 -5.66
C LEU A 53 -7.29 -4.11 -6.80
N GLN A 54 -6.79 -5.33 -6.59
CA GLN A 54 -6.02 -6.05 -7.60
C GLN A 54 -6.85 -6.32 -8.86
N ALA A 55 -8.10 -6.76 -8.73
CA ALA A 55 -8.99 -6.96 -9.87
C ALA A 55 -9.25 -5.67 -10.67
N LEU A 56 -9.40 -4.52 -9.98
CA LEU A 56 -9.56 -3.23 -10.64
C LEU A 56 -8.28 -2.79 -11.38
N GLU A 57 -7.11 -3.03 -10.80
CA GLU A 57 -5.83 -2.72 -11.44
C GLU A 57 -5.54 -3.63 -12.64
N ASP A 58 -5.97 -4.89 -12.59
CA ASP A 58 -5.87 -5.85 -13.71
C ASP A 58 -6.82 -5.45 -14.85
N GLU A 59 -8.05 -5.03 -14.54
CA GLU A 59 -9.04 -4.58 -15.53
C GLU A 59 -8.66 -3.22 -16.13
N TYR A 60 -8.09 -2.33 -15.32
CA TYR A 60 -7.67 -0.98 -15.72
C TYR A 60 -6.18 -0.75 -15.40
N PRO A 61 -5.26 -1.17 -16.28
CA PRO A 61 -3.81 -1.02 -16.05
C PRO A 61 -3.36 0.43 -15.82
N ALA A 62 -4.13 1.41 -16.33
CA ALA A 62 -3.88 2.84 -16.09
C ALA A 62 -4.07 3.26 -14.62
N LEU A 63 -4.76 2.46 -13.81
CA LEU A 63 -4.93 2.74 -12.39
C LEU A 63 -3.69 2.33 -11.59
N LEU A 64 -2.88 1.37 -12.07
CA LEU A 64 -1.74 0.82 -11.34
C LEU A 64 -0.74 1.93 -10.97
N SER A 65 -0.42 2.03 -9.69
CA SER A 65 0.49 3.05 -9.15
C SER A 65 1.63 2.37 -8.39
N PRO A 66 2.88 2.86 -8.49
CA PRO A 66 4.01 2.31 -7.74
C PRO A 66 3.81 2.37 -6.21
N ASP A 67 2.98 3.30 -5.74
CA ASP A 67 2.65 3.45 -4.32
C ASP A 67 1.46 2.59 -3.87
N SER A 68 0.88 1.80 -4.78
CA SER A 68 -0.28 0.95 -4.47
C SER A 68 0.11 -0.17 -3.50
N PRO A 69 -0.73 -0.51 -2.50
CA PRO A 69 -0.50 -1.66 -1.61
C PRO A 69 -0.23 -2.97 -2.35
N THR A 70 -0.82 -3.16 -3.53
CA THR A 70 -0.61 -4.34 -4.39
C THR A 70 0.82 -4.47 -4.92
N GLN A 71 1.58 -3.37 -4.95
CA GLN A 71 2.97 -3.32 -5.39
C GLN A 71 3.98 -3.44 -4.23
N ARG A 72 3.52 -3.35 -2.96
CA ARG A 72 4.41 -3.31 -1.79
C ARG A 72 4.92 -4.68 -1.32
N VAL A 73 4.32 -5.77 -1.77
CA VAL A 73 4.76 -7.12 -1.38
C VAL A 73 5.78 -7.62 -2.39
N GLY A 74 7.06 -7.65 -1.99
CA GLY A 74 8.12 -8.39 -2.68
C GLY A 74 8.05 -8.26 -4.20
N GLY A 75 8.33 -7.07 -4.74
CA GLY A 75 8.60 -6.90 -6.17
C GLY A 75 9.68 -7.88 -6.65
N TYR A 76 9.88 -7.97 -7.97
CA TYR A 76 10.95 -8.77 -8.58
C TYR A 76 12.21 -8.70 -7.72
N ALA A 77 12.74 -9.85 -7.29
CA ALA A 77 13.99 -9.92 -6.56
C ALA A 77 15.03 -9.14 -7.36
N LEU A 78 15.40 -7.96 -6.86
CA LEU A 78 16.41 -7.13 -7.51
C LEU A 78 17.67 -7.98 -7.59
N THR A 79 18.09 -8.30 -8.82
CA THR A 79 19.37 -8.96 -9.07
C THR A 79 20.46 -8.07 -8.52
N ALA A 80 21.02 -8.49 -7.37
CA ALA A 80 22.14 -7.89 -6.66
C ALA A 80 21.96 -6.42 -6.24
N PHE A 81 21.73 -6.19 -4.95
CA PHE A 81 21.92 -4.87 -4.36
C PHE A 81 23.38 -4.44 -4.56
N ALA A 82 23.58 -3.26 -5.15
CA ALA A 82 24.90 -2.64 -5.17
C ALA A 82 25.29 -2.24 -3.73
N GLU A 83 26.54 -2.49 -3.35
CA GLU A 83 27.05 -2.10 -2.05
C GLU A 83 27.03 -0.57 -1.92
N VAL A 84 26.22 -0.04 -0.99
CA VAL A 84 26.20 1.39 -0.69
C VAL A 84 27.17 1.65 0.45
N ARG A 85 28.21 2.44 0.18
CA ARG A 85 29.14 2.89 1.21
C ARG A 85 28.50 3.99 2.04
N HIS A 86 28.31 3.75 3.33
CA HIS A 86 27.86 4.77 4.28
C HIS A 86 28.90 5.90 4.34
N ALA A 87 28.46 7.15 4.17
CA ALA A 87 29.36 8.32 4.21
C ALA A 87 29.93 8.58 5.60
N LEU A 88 29.23 8.13 6.64
CA LEU A 88 29.68 8.15 8.03
C LEU A 88 29.75 6.71 8.55
N PRO A 89 30.73 6.38 9.41
CA PRO A 89 30.78 5.07 10.05
C PRO A 89 29.51 4.82 10.86
N MET A 90 28.85 3.67 10.64
CA MET A 90 27.82 3.21 11.57
C MET A 90 28.51 2.82 12.88
N LEU A 91 28.23 3.55 13.96
CA LEU A 91 28.73 3.24 15.28
C LEU A 91 27.83 2.17 15.92
N SER A 92 28.42 1.11 16.48
CA SER A 92 27.68 0.16 17.31
C SER A 92 27.44 0.75 18.69
N LEU A 93 26.27 0.50 19.27
CA LEU A 93 26.07 0.68 20.71
C LEU A 93 26.89 -0.39 21.45
N ALA A 94 27.52 0.00 22.55
CA ALA A 94 28.17 -0.93 23.46
C ALA A 94 27.13 -1.59 24.36
N ASN A 95 27.17 -2.92 24.48
CA ASN A 95 26.33 -3.63 25.44
C ASN A 95 26.82 -3.35 26.86
N ALA A 96 25.91 -2.92 27.74
CA ALA A 96 26.18 -2.81 29.17
C ALA A 96 25.73 -4.12 29.85
N PHE A 97 26.68 -4.87 30.39
CA PHE A 97 26.40 -5.96 31.33
C PHE A 97 26.66 -5.44 32.74
N SER A 98 25.62 -5.39 33.56
CA SER A 98 25.74 -5.23 35.01
C SER A 98 25.45 -6.58 35.64
N ASP A 99 26.47 -7.19 36.23
CA ASP A 99 26.31 -8.36 37.09
C ASP A 99 25.88 -7.88 38.48
N GLU A 100 24.64 -8.18 38.87
CA GLU A 100 24.22 -8.21 40.27
C GLU A 100 23.63 -9.58 40.59
#